data_AF-A0A1H3IWE2-F1
#
_entry.id   AF-A0A1H3IWE2-F1
#
_cell.length_a   1.000
_cell.length_b   1.000
_cell.length_c   1.000
_cell.angle_alpha   90.00
_cell.angle_beta   90.00
_cell.angle_gamma   90.00
#
_symmetry.space_group_name_H-M   'P 1'
#
loop_
_entity.id
_entity.type
_entity.pdbx_description
1 polymer ?
#
loop_
_entity_poly.entity_id
_entity_poly.type
_entity_poly.pdbx_seq_one_letter_code
_entity_poly.pdbx_strand_id
1 'polypeptide(L)' 'MSVISDGTIGDQALEDLWDRPLALDLFAGAGGACRGLQTYGHHGLGWEVIGIDGDPRKARYYPGVFVKHDLTEGLP' A
#
# COMPACT_ATOMS: atom_id res chain seq x y z
N MET A 1 -14.36 5.19 -17.73
CA MET A 1 -13.10 5.02 -18.49
C MET A 1 -12.32 6.29 -18.27
N SER A 2 -11.33 6.29 -17.38
CA SER A 2 -10.55 7.50 -17.07
C SER A 2 -9.36 7.57 -18.01
N VAL A 3 -9.23 8.68 -18.74
CA VAL A 3 -8.11 8.97 -19.64
C VAL A 3 -6.93 9.41 -18.78
N ILE A 4 -5.79 8.74 -18.91
CA ILE A 4 -4.53 9.18 -18.32
C ILE A 4 -3.97 10.25 -19.26
N SER A 5 -3.90 11.50 -18.81
CA SER A 5 -3.19 12.57 -19.51
C SER A 5 -2.17 13.19 -18.57
N ASP A 6 -0.89 13.00 -18.89
CA ASP A 6 0.33 13.76 -18.56
C ASP A 6 0.42 14.57 -17.25
N GLY A 7 -0.23 14.16 -16.16
CA GLY A 7 -0.05 14.83 -14.88
C GLY A 7 -1.15 14.70 -13.84
N THR A 8 -2.29 14.08 -14.14
CA THR A 8 -3.37 13.94 -13.14
C THR A 8 -4.09 12.58 -13.22
N ILE A 9 -4.55 12.10 -12.05
CA ILE A 9 -5.51 11.00 -11.93
C ILE A 9 -6.73 11.57 -11.20
N GLY A 10 -7.85 11.73 -11.90
CA GLY A 10 -9.01 12.45 -11.36
C GLY A 10 -8.67 13.91 -11.06
N ASP A 11 -8.99 14.38 -9.85
CA ASP A 11 -8.71 15.76 -9.39
C ASP A 11 -7.34 15.91 -8.70
N GLN A 12 -6.51 14.86 -8.66
CA GLN A 12 -5.21 14.87 -7.98
C GLN A 12 -4.06 15.03 -8.98
N ALA A 13 -3.13 15.93 -8.67
CA ALA A 13 -1.86 16.07 -9.39
C ALA A 13 -0.97 14.85 -9.11
N LEU A 14 -0.31 14.34 -10.15
CA LEU A 14 0.65 13.23 -10.04
C LEU A 14 1.78 13.56 -9.06
N GLU A 15 2.21 14.82 -8.98
CA GLU A 15 3.27 15.25 -8.06
C GLU A 15 2.88 15.01 -6.58
N ASP A 16 1.62 15.25 -6.22
CA ASP A 16 1.11 15.05 -4.86
C ASP A 16 0.95 13.56 -4.48
N LEU A 17 0.77 12.68 -5.47
CA LEU A 17 0.73 11.22 -5.25
C LEU A 17 2.11 10.65 -4.91
N TRP A 18 3.20 11.38 -5.21
CA TRP A 18 4.58 10.89 -5.15
C TRP A 18 5.37 11.51 -3.99
N ASP A 19 4.72 12.26 -3.09
CA ASP A 19 5.33 12.91 -1.92
C ASP A 19 5.98 11.93 -0.94
N ARG A 20 5.65 10.64 -1.02
CA ARG A 20 6.26 9.58 -0.24
C ARG A 20 6.61 8.38 -1.12
N PRO A 21 7.79 7.76 -0.92
CA PRO A 21 8.12 6.55 -1.63
C PRO A 21 7.14 5.42 -1.24
N LEU A 22 6.73 4.63 -2.24
CA LEU A 22 5.80 3.53 -2.08
C LEU A 22 6.55 2.20 -1.87
N ALA A 23 6.16 1.44 -0.84
CA ALA A 23 6.66 0.11 -0.57
C ALA A 23 5.56 -0.94 -0.71
N LEU A 24 5.92 -2.05 -1.35
CA LEU A 24 5.11 -3.27 -1.35
C LEU A 24 5.67 -4.21 -0.27
N ASP A 25 4.85 -4.50 0.74
CA ASP A 25 5.17 -5.40 1.85
C ASP A 25 4.52 -6.77 1.59
N LEU A 26 5.31 -7.69 1.03
CA LEU A 26 4.86 -9.03 0.64
C LEU A 26 5.00 -9.99 1.82
N PHE A 27 4.02 -10.88 2.01
CA PHE A 27 3.92 -11.74 3.19
C PHE A 27 3.87 -10.90 4.47
N ALA A 28 3.06 -9.84 4.40
CA ALA A 28 3.10 -8.69 5.28
C ALA A 28 2.82 -9.03 6.77
N GLY A 29 2.19 -10.18 7.03
CA GLY A 29 1.84 -10.62 8.37
C GLY A 29 1.07 -9.54 9.13
N ALA A 30 1.47 -9.25 10.38
CA ALA A 30 0.86 -8.19 11.18
C ALA A 30 1.43 -6.77 10.91
N GLY A 31 2.34 -6.61 9.93
CA GLY A 31 2.86 -5.31 9.51
C GLY A 31 4.03 -4.77 10.33
N GLY A 32 4.95 -5.64 10.77
CA GLY A 32 6.19 -5.21 11.41
C GLY A 32 7.07 -4.38 10.47
N ALA A 33 7.25 -4.84 9.22
CA ALA A 33 8.01 -4.13 8.19
C ALA A 33 7.34 -2.80 7.82
N CYS A 34 6.01 -2.82 7.61
CA CYS A 34 5.20 -1.61 7.41
C CYS A 34 5.47 -0.52 8.46
N ARG A 35 5.45 -0.87 9.75
CA ARG A 35 5.72 0.11 10.82
C ARG A 35 7.13 0.68 10.72
N GLY A 36 8.12 -0.16 10.42
CA GLY A 36 9.49 0.28 10.22
C GLY A 36 9.60 1.29 9.07
N LEU A 37 8.98 0.99 7.93
CA LEU A 37 8.98 1.83 6.74
C LEU A 37 8.23 3.15 6.93
N GLN A 38 7.09 3.12 7.62
CA GLN A 38 6.31 4.33 7.95
C GLN A 38 7.00 5.21 9.00
N THR A 39 7.77 4.63 9.92
CA THR A 39 8.38 5.39 11.04
C THR A 39 9.78 5.88 10.71
N TYR A 40 10.56 5.10 9.96
CA TYR A 40 12.00 5.33 9.77
C TYR A 40 12.44 5.34 8.31
N GLY A 41 11.53 5.14 7.37
CA GLY A 41 11.85 5.11 5.96
C GLY A 41 12.05 6.52 5.38
N HIS A 42 13.25 6.77 4.84
CA HIS A 42 13.68 7.95 4.09
C HIS A 42 13.40 9.32 4.75
N HIS A 43 14.33 9.80 5.57
CA HIS A 43 14.58 11.23 5.90
C HIS A 43 13.37 12.20 5.85
N GLY A 44 12.23 11.86 6.46
CA GLY A 44 10.98 12.62 6.26
C GLY A 44 9.73 11.86 6.69
N LEU A 45 8.65 11.98 5.90
CA LEU A 45 7.26 11.56 6.23
C LEU A 45 7.01 10.03 6.28
N GLY A 46 8.04 9.20 6.14
CA GLY A 46 7.91 7.74 6.03
C GLY A 46 7.47 7.28 4.64
N TRP A 47 7.46 5.96 4.42
CA TRP A 47 6.95 5.38 3.17
C TRP A 47 5.44 5.19 3.24
N GLU A 48 4.77 5.29 2.09
CA GLU A 48 3.46 4.67 1.92
C GLU A 48 3.68 3.16 1.76
N VAL A 49 2.86 2.33 2.43
CA VAL A 49 3.07 0.88 2.45
C VAL A 49 1.77 0.17 2.14
N ILE A 50 1.82 -0.70 1.12
CA ILE A 50 0.74 -1.60 0.73
C ILE A 50 1.14 -3.02 1.11
N GLY A 51 0.39 -3.63 2.03
CA GLY A 51 0.58 -4.99 2.50
C GLY A 51 -0.21 -6.01 1.70
N ILE A 52 0.43 -7.13 1.39
CA ILE A 52 -0.17 -8.29 0.74
C ILE A 52 0.12 -9.53 1.59
N ASP A 53 -0.93 -10.22 2.03
CA ASP A 53 -0.83 -11.49 2.74
C ASP A 53 -2.03 -12.39 2.39
N GLY A 54 -1.78 -13.70 2.33
CA GLY A 54 -2.81 -14.69 2.04
C GLY A 54 -3.74 -14.98 3.22
N ASP A 55 -3.39 -14.57 4.44
CA ASP A 55 -4.24 -14.68 5.63
C ASP A 55 -5.13 -13.42 5.78
N PRO A 56 -6.45 -13.50 5.51
CA PRO A 56 -7.34 -12.35 5.59
C PRO A 56 -7.47 -11.77 7.01
N ARG A 57 -7.13 -12.55 8.05
CA ARG A 57 -7.17 -12.08 9.44
C ARG A 57 -6.16 -10.97 9.69
N LYS A 58 -5.11 -10.86 8.86
CA LYS A 58 -4.08 -9.83 8.96
C LYS A 58 -4.59 -8.44 8.62
N ALA A 59 -5.54 -8.36 7.69
CA ALA A 59 -6.16 -7.09 7.28
C ALA A 59 -6.74 -6.28 8.45
N ARG A 60 -7.13 -6.93 9.56
CA ARG A 60 -7.65 -6.26 10.76
C ARG A 60 -6.59 -5.52 11.56
N TYR A 61 -5.34 -5.99 11.53
CA TYR A 61 -4.25 -5.51 12.39
C TYR A 61 -3.15 -4.79 11.62
N TYR A 62 -3.15 -4.92 10.29
CA TYR A 62 -2.15 -4.32 9.43
C TYR A 62 -2.26 -2.78 9.48
N PRO A 63 -1.15 -2.05 9.70
CA PRO A 63 -1.19 -0.60 9.95
C PRO A 63 -1.22 0.26 8.69
N GLY A 64 -0.92 -0.30 7.52
CA GLY A 64 -0.98 0.37 6.23
C GLY A 64 -2.22 -0.01 5.41
N VAL A 65 -2.18 0.28 4.12
CA VAL A 65 -3.17 -0.23 3.17
C VAL A 65 -2.94 -1.73 3.04
N PHE A 66 -4.00 -2.54 3.13
CA PHE A 66 -3.90 -3.99 2.99
C PHE A 66 -4.72 -4.44 1.80
N VAL A 67 -4.09 -5.14 0.86
CA VAL A 67 -4.77 -5.74 -0.28
C VAL A 67 -5.60 -6.91 0.23
N LYS A 68 -6.91 -6.68 0.33
CA LYS A 68 -7.87 -7.76 0.58
C LYS A 68 -8.00 -8.51 -0.74
N HIS A 69 -7.19 -9.55 -0.92
CA HIS A 69 -7.38 -10.47 -2.03
C HIS A 69 -8.79 -11.04 -1.92
N ASP A 70 -9.53 -11.02 -3.03
CA ASP A 70 -10.85 -11.61 -3.11
C ASP A 70 -10.73 -13.12 -2.81
N LEU A 71 -11.45 -13.60 -1.80
CA LEU A 71 -11.48 -14.98 -1.33
C LEU A 71 -12.73 -15.71 -1.84
N THR A 72 -13.27 -15.29 -2.99
CA THR A 72 -14.48 -15.86 -3.60
C THR A 72 -14.18 -16.88 -4.69
N GLU A 73 -12.99 -16.85 -5.30
CA GLU A 73 -12.53 -17.89 -6.22
C GLU A 73 -11.23 -18.45 -5.67
N GLY A 74 -11.31 -19.60 -5.00
CA GLY A 74 -10.12 -20.31 -4.54
C GLY A 74 -9.09 -20.35 -5.67
N LEU A 75 -7.89 -19.86 -5.40
CA LEU A 75 -6.77 -20.00 -6.32
C LEU A 75 -6.66 -21.49 -6.72
N PRO A 76 -6.37 -21.80 -7.99
CA PRO A 76 -6.37 -23.18 -8.50
C PRO A 76 -5.48 -24.13 -7.70
#